data_AF-A0A9R1NP33-F1
#
_entry.id   AF-A0A9R1NP33-F1
#
_cell.length_a   1.000
_cell.length_b   1.000
_cell.length_c   1.000
_cell.angle_alpha   90.00
_cell.angle_beta   90.00
_cell.angle_gamma   90.00
#
_symmetry.space_group_name_H-M   'P 1'
#
loop_
_entity.id
_entity.type
_entity.pdbx_description
1 polymer ?
#
loop_
_entity_poly.entity_id
_entity_poly.type
_entity_poly.pdbx_seq_one_letter_code
_entity_poly.pdbx_strand_id
1 'polypeptide(L)'
;MQRGRSWFGCVPMSTAALPVERDFDLPAVKPSWPSSASDGGFAKGSIDLGGMEVRQVTTFAKVWSTTQGGQDGLGATFFKPAPVPAGFHALGHYAQPNNRPLFGHVLVARDASGTGALLAPPLDYALVWSSGQDDGAGFFWLPTPPDGYKAVGVAVTATKDKPQPGEVMCVRADFTDACEAEESVWGSDKDGFSATGLRPAVRGIDARGVHTGTFLARSNAAPASASALACLKNNSAAYTSCMPDLPQLNAVLAAYSPHVYLHPSDPYLPSSVTWFFENGALLYQKGNPTPTPVAADGRFPHTTQLIHLHTKTIRSPKTLTGLKQPTTL
;
A
#
# COMPACT_ATOMS: atom_id res chain seq x y z
N MET A 1 33.50 29.61 -53.09
CA MET A 1 32.78 28.32 -53.16
C MET A 1 33.72 27.30 -52.53
N GLN A 2 33.45 26.54 -51.48
CA GLN A 2 32.24 25.88 -51.00
C GLN A 2 32.05 26.06 -49.49
N ARG A 3 30.79 26.18 -49.06
CA ARG A 3 30.37 26.12 -47.65
C ARG A 3 30.29 24.66 -47.22
N GLY A 4 31.09 24.24 -46.25
CA GLY A 4 30.85 22.99 -45.51
C GLY A 4 29.84 23.25 -44.41
N ARG A 5 28.58 22.85 -44.60
CA ARG A 5 27.54 22.86 -43.57
C ARG A 5 27.80 21.70 -42.62
N SER A 6 28.18 22.00 -41.38
CA SER A 6 28.08 21.06 -40.27
C SER A 6 26.60 20.86 -39.94
N TRP A 7 26.08 19.66 -40.21
CA TRP A 7 24.80 19.18 -39.70
C TRP A 7 25.07 18.44 -38.39
N PHE A 8 25.05 19.14 -37.26
CA PHE A 8 24.79 18.49 -35.98
C PHE A 8 23.29 18.26 -35.89
N GLY A 9 22.84 17.12 -36.42
CA GLY A 9 21.50 16.62 -36.15
C GLY A 9 21.35 16.43 -34.65
N CYS A 10 20.40 17.13 -34.05
CA CYS A 10 19.98 16.91 -32.68
C CYS A 10 19.37 15.50 -32.64
N VAL A 11 20.12 14.53 -32.11
CA VAL A 11 19.58 13.20 -31.82
C VAL A 11 18.52 13.43 -30.73
N PRO A 12 17.24 13.09 -30.96
CA PRO A 12 16.26 13.12 -29.89
C PRO A 12 16.74 12.16 -28.82
N MET A 13 17.06 12.70 -27.64
CA MET A 13 17.39 11.92 -26.47
C MET A 13 16.16 11.07 -26.17
N SER A 14 16.22 9.78 -26.50
CA SER A 14 15.18 8.84 -26.13
C SER A 14 15.13 8.81 -24.60
N THR A 15 14.17 9.51 -23.99
CA THR A 15 13.87 9.36 -22.58
C THR A 15 13.49 7.91 -22.36
N ALA A 16 14.36 7.15 -21.71
CA ALA A 16 14.05 5.78 -21.33
C ALA A 16 12.75 5.77 -20.52
N ALA A 17 11.81 4.88 -20.89
CA ALA A 17 10.53 4.74 -20.19
C ALA A 17 10.78 4.48 -18.69
N LEU A 18 10.08 5.23 -17.83
CA LEU A 18 10.22 5.07 -16.38
C LEU A 18 9.62 3.73 -15.94
N PRO A 19 10.18 3.06 -14.91
CA PRO A 19 9.61 1.82 -14.39
C PRO A 19 8.10 1.88 -14.14
N VAL A 20 7.61 2.99 -13.57
CA VAL A 20 6.19 3.20 -13.25
C VAL A 20 5.25 3.21 -14.46
N GLU A 21 5.78 3.38 -15.67
CA GLU A 21 4.99 3.34 -16.91
C GLU A 21 4.67 1.90 -17.35
N ARG A 22 5.17 0.90 -16.63
CA ARG A 22 4.83 -0.52 -16.82
C ARG A 22 4.06 -1.04 -15.61
N ASP A 23 3.01 -1.81 -15.89
CA ASP A 23 2.29 -2.53 -14.85
C ASP A 23 3.14 -3.69 -14.31
N PHE A 24 3.00 -3.95 -13.01
CA PHE A 24 3.58 -5.13 -12.39
C PHE A 24 2.69 -6.35 -12.67
N ASP A 25 3.26 -7.34 -13.35
CA ASP A 25 2.65 -8.64 -13.54
C ASP A 25 3.31 -9.69 -12.67
N LEU A 26 2.49 -10.54 -12.04
CA LEU A 26 3.01 -11.74 -11.38
C LEU A 26 3.57 -12.68 -12.46
N PRO A 27 4.73 -13.30 -12.23
CA PRO A 27 5.38 -14.18 -13.21
C PRO A 27 4.61 -15.47 -13.49
N ALA A 28 3.56 -15.78 -12.72
CA ALA A 28 2.74 -16.97 -12.85
C ALA A 28 1.25 -16.65 -12.82
N VAL A 29 0.47 -17.50 -13.49
CA VAL A 29 -1.00 -17.43 -13.50
C VAL A 29 -1.51 -17.54 -12.06
N LYS A 30 -2.45 -16.66 -11.69
CA LYS A 30 -3.09 -16.71 -10.37
C LYS A 30 -3.84 -18.05 -10.22
N PRO A 31 -3.52 -18.87 -9.21
CA PRO A 31 -4.19 -20.14 -9.00
C PRO A 31 -5.66 -19.93 -8.58
N SER A 32 -6.51 -20.90 -8.88
CA SER A 32 -7.85 -20.96 -8.31
C SER A 32 -7.77 -21.35 -6.84
N TRP A 33 -8.40 -20.57 -5.97
CA TRP A 33 -8.45 -20.88 -4.55
C TRP A 33 -9.45 -22.01 -4.26
N PRO A 34 -9.15 -22.92 -3.33
CA PRO A 34 -10.12 -23.93 -2.91
C PRO A 34 -11.37 -23.26 -2.34
N SER A 35 -12.52 -23.89 -2.58
CA SER A 35 -13.78 -23.49 -1.95
C SER A 35 -13.64 -23.53 -0.44
N SER A 36 -14.06 -22.47 0.24
CA SER A 36 -14.05 -22.46 1.71
C SER A 36 -15.03 -23.50 2.25
N ALA A 37 -14.70 -24.09 3.41
CA ALA A 37 -15.64 -24.92 4.18
C ALA A 37 -16.72 -24.07 4.89
N SER A 38 -16.53 -22.75 4.92
CA SER A 38 -17.49 -21.76 5.41
C SER A 38 -17.92 -20.85 4.25
N ASP A 39 -19.00 -20.07 4.36
CA ASP A 39 -19.42 -19.11 3.31
C ASP A 39 -18.44 -17.91 3.11
N GLY A 40 -17.18 -18.07 3.52
CA GLY A 40 -16.15 -17.03 3.70
C GLY A 40 -15.94 -16.10 2.51
N GLY A 41 -15.53 -14.87 2.81
CA GLY A 41 -15.32 -13.76 1.87
C GLY A 41 -13.97 -13.73 1.16
N PHE A 42 -13.08 -14.70 1.46
CA PHE A 42 -11.71 -14.72 0.92
C PHE A 42 -11.70 -14.71 -0.61
N ALA A 43 -10.83 -13.87 -1.18
CA ALA A 43 -10.60 -13.75 -2.62
C ALA A 43 -11.85 -13.49 -3.50
N LYS A 44 -12.96 -13.01 -2.91
CA LYS A 44 -14.17 -12.61 -3.66
C LYS A 44 -14.06 -11.25 -4.36
N GLY A 45 -12.97 -10.53 -4.16
CA GLY A 45 -12.71 -9.21 -4.77
C GLY A 45 -13.53 -8.06 -4.19
N SER A 46 -14.31 -8.31 -3.14
CA SER A 46 -15.08 -7.31 -2.39
C SER A 46 -15.14 -7.68 -0.91
N ILE A 47 -15.26 -6.67 -0.05
CA ILE A 47 -15.36 -6.82 1.40
C ILE A 47 -16.47 -5.91 1.89
N ASP A 48 -17.36 -6.41 2.75
CA ASP A 48 -18.31 -5.59 3.48
C ASP A 48 -17.73 -5.19 4.85
N LEU A 49 -17.59 -3.88 5.06
CA LEU A 49 -17.08 -3.27 6.29
C LEU A 49 -18.18 -3.00 7.33
N GLY A 50 -19.38 -3.57 7.15
CA GLY A 50 -20.52 -3.41 8.05
C GLY A 50 -21.61 -2.51 7.46
N GLY A 51 -21.96 -2.71 6.20
CA GLY A 51 -22.86 -1.86 5.40
C GLY A 51 -22.12 -1.01 4.36
N MET A 52 -20.78 -1.03 4.33
CA MET A 52 -19.97 -0.36 3.30
C MET A 52 -19.19 -1.41 2.54
N GLU A 53 -19.58 -1.66 1.29
CA GLU A 53 -18.82 -2.58 0.45
C GLU A 53 -17.63 -1.83 -0.18
N VAL A 54 -16.44 -2.40 -0.06
CA VAL A 54 -15.22 -1.91 -0.69
C VAL A 54 -14.69 -2.88 -1.73
N ARG A 55 -14.09 -2.34 -2.78
CA ARG A 55 -13.40 -3.10 -3.83
C ARG A 55 -12.05 -2.50 -4.12
N GLN A 56 -11.11 -3.37 -4.47
CA GLN A 56 -9.78 -2.96 -4.89
C GLN A 56 -9.81 -2.54 -6.36
N VAL A 57 -9.22 -1.38 -6.66
CA VAL A 57 -8.90 -0.92 -8.02
C VAL A 57 -7.39 -0.86 -8.16
N THR A 58 -6.86 -1.55 -9.17
CA THR A 58 -5.44 -1.59 -9.52
C THR A 58 -5.15 -0.91 -10.87
N THR A 59 -6.18 -0.34 -11.51
CA THR A 59 -6.08 0.35 -12.79
C THR A 59 -6.28 1.85 -12.60
N PHE A 60 -5.51 2.64 -13.33
CA PHE A 60 -5.31 4.05 -12.99
C PHE A 60 -5.20 4.92 -14.25
N ALA A 61 -5.74 6.14 -14.15
CA ALA A 61 -5.43 7.21 -15.08
C ALA A 61 -4.35 8.10 -14.45
N LYS A 62 -3.26 8.36 -15.19
CA LYS A 62 -2.22 9.31 -14.78
C LYS A 62 -2.82 10.71 -14.73
N VAL A 63 -2.61 11.40 -13.61
CA VAL A 63 -3.02 12.81 -13.43
C VAL A 63 -1.81 13.73 -13.60
N TRP A 64 -0.75 13.48 -12.83
CA TRP A 64 0.44 14.32 -12.84
C TRP A 64 1.69 13.50 -12.49
N SER A 65 2.85 13.92 -12.98
CA SER A 65 4.14 13.31 -12.65
C SER A 65 5.24 14.33 -12.60
N THR A 66 6.25 14.06 -11.78
CA THR A 66 7.52 14.76 -11.77
C THR A 66 8.66 13.75 -11.89
N THR A 67 9.73 14.13 -12.57
CA THR A 67 10.99 13.37 -12.64
C THR A 67 12.09 14.00 -11.80
N GLN A 68 11.75 14.98 -10.96
CA GLN A 68 12.70 15.69 -10.09
C GLN A 68 12.60 15.16 -8.65
N GLY A 69 13.75 14.95 -8.02
CA GLY A 69 13.82 14.51 -6.63
C GLY A 69 13.23 13.11 -6.41
N GLY A 70 12.69 12.85 -5.23
CA GLY A 70 12.10 11.55 -4.89
C GLY A 70 13.12 10.42 -4.75
N GLN A 71 12.61 9.21 -4.60
CA GLN A 71 13.45 8.01 -4.48
C GLN A 71 14.25 7.79 -5.77
N ASP A 72 15.54 7.51 -5.61
CA ASP A 72 16.52 7.36 -6.71
C ASP A 72 16.62 8.56 -7.67
N GLY A 73 16.10 9.73 -7.28
CA GLY A 73 16.08 10.93 -8.13
C GLY A 73 15.12 10.82 -9.33
N LEU A 74 14.23 9.84 -9.35
CA LEU A 74 13.33 9.57 -10.48
C LEU A 74 11.97 10.27 -10.34
N GLY A 75 11.72 10.94 -9.22
CA GLY A 75 10.45 11.60 -8.89
C GLY A 75 9.32 10.61 -8.59
N ALA A 76 8.08 11.04 -8.83
CA ALA A 76 6.88 10.26 -8.56
C ALA A 76 5.75 10.58 -9.55
N THR A 77 4.78 9.66 -9.61
CA THR A 77 3.58 9.80 -10.42
C THR A 77 2.34 9.64 -9.55
N PHE A 78 1.35 10.47 -9.84
CA PHE A 78 0.09 10.60 -9.13
C PHE A 78 -1.06 10.26 -10.07
N PHE A 79 -1.98 9.45 -9.56
CA PHE A 79 -2.98 8.75 -10.35
C PHE A 79 -4.34 8.85 -9.71
N LYS A 80 -5.38 8.81 -10.53
CA LYS A 80 -6.75 8.57 -10.07
C LYS A 80 -7.22 7.17 -10.48
N PRO A 81 -8.00 6.46 -9.65
CA PRO A 81 -8.54 5.16 -10.01
C PRO A 81 -9.42 5.27 -11.26
N ALA A 82 -9.18 4.42 -12.25
CA ALA A 82 -9.96 4.41 -13.48
C ALA A 82 -9.93 3.03 -14.18
N PRO A 83 -11.07 2.50 -14.65
CA PRO A 83 -12.43 2.96 -14.34
C PRO A 83 -12.82 2.64 -12.88
N VAL A 84 -13.65 3.50 -12.29
CA VAL A 84 -14.32 3.16 -11.02
C VAL A 84 -15.53 2.27 -11.34
N PRO A 85 -15.69 1.10 -10.68
CA PRO A 85 -16.83 0.21 -10.91
C PRO A 85 -18.17 0.89 -10.65
N ALA A 86 -19.20 0.50 -11.40
CA ALA A 86 -20.54 1.10 -11.29
C ALA A 86 -21.08 1.01 -9.85
N GLY A 87 -21.59 2.14 -9.34
CA GLY A 87 -22.10 2.28 -7.97
C GLY A 87 -21.03 2.44 -6.90
N PHE A 88 -19.74 2.42 -7.25
CA PHE A 88 -18.64 2.73 -6.34
C PHE A 88 -18.15 4.15 -6.54
N HIS A 89 -17.49 4.67 -5.50
CA HIS A 89 -16.87 5.98 -5.48
C HIS A 89 -15.42 5.89 -5.01
N ALA A 90 -14.56 6.74 -5.57
CA ALA A 90 -13.19 6.89 -5.09
C ALA A 90 -13.17 7.57 -3.72
N LEU A 91 -12.24 7.17 -2.86
CA LEU A 91 -12.02 7.77 -1.54
C LEU A 91 -10.74 8.64 -1.49
N GLY A 92 -9.96 8.61 -2.56
CA GLY A 92 -8.69 9.28 -2.69
C GLY A 92 -7.96 8.84 -3.95
N HIS A 93 -6.89 9.55 -4.26
CA HIS A 93 -5.98 9.23 -5.36
C HIS A 93 -4.80 8.38 -4.88
N TYR A 94 -4.06 7.83 -5.85
CA TYR A 94 -2.90 6.98 -5.64
C TYR A 94 -1.60 7.72 -6.00
N ALA A 95 -0.51 7.39 -5.32
CA ALA A 95 0.81 7.93 -5.60
C ALA A 95 1.88 6.83 -5.52
N GLN A 96 2.84 6.86 -6.43
CA GLN A 96 3.95 5.91 -6.44
C GLN A 96 5.26 6.58 -6.85
N PRO A 97 6.41 6.23 -6.24
CA PRO A 97 7.71 6.58 -6.78
C PRO A 97 7.91 6.01 -8.19
N ASN A 98 8.66 6.73 -9.02
CA ASN A 98 8.87 6.31 -10.42
C ASN A 98 9.89 5.18 -10.58
N ASN A 99 10.58 4.79 -9.51
CA ASN A 99 11.66 3.78 -9.51
C ASN A 99 11.18 2.32 -9.55
N ARG A 100 9.88 2.08 -9.58
CA ARG A 100 9.30 0.72 -9.60
C ARG A 100 8.08 0.62 -10.54
N PRO A 101 7.80 -0.58 -11.09
CA PRO A 101 6.57 -0.84 -11.85
C PRO A 101 5.31 -0.47 -11.06
N LEU A 102 4.25 -0.07 -11.77
CA LEU A 102 2.95 0.24 -11.17
C LEU A 102 2.34 -1.03 -10.57
N PHE A 103 2.31 -1.12 -9.24
CA PHE A 103 1.81 -2.31 -8.54
C PHE A 103 0.74 -2.01 -7.48
N GLY A 104 0.49 -0.73 -7.20
CA GLY A 104 -0.39 -0.30 -6.13
C GLY A 104 -1.87 -0.54 -6.36
N HIS A 105 -2.65 -0.15 -5.36
CA HIS A 105 -4.10 -0.20 -5.41
C HIS A 105 -4.69 0.93 -4.59
N VAL A 106 -5.96 1.24 -4.87
CA VAL A 106 -6.82 1.99 -3.95
C VAL A 106 -8.11 1.21 -3.69
N LEU A 107 -8.72 1.42 -2.54
CA LEU A 107 -10.08 0.97 -2.29
C LEU A 107 -11.08 2.04 -2.76
N VAL A 108 -12.07 1.58 -3.50
CA VAL A 108 -13.29 2.32 -3.82
C VAL A 108 -14.42 1.76 -2.97
N ALA A 109 -15.40 2.60 -2.61
CA ALA A 109 -16.47 2.22 -1.68
C ALA A 109 -17.84 2.48 -2.26
N ARG A 110 -18.82 1.69 -1.81
CA ARG A 110 -20.24 1.96 -1.99
C ARG A 110 -20.99 1.78 -0.68
N ASP A 111 -22.02 2.59 -0.51
CA ASP A 111 -22.97 2.41 0.58
C ASP A 111 -23.91 1.25 0.23
N ALA A 112 -23.81 0.15 1.00
CA ALA A 112 -24.65 -1.03 0.90
C ALA A 112 -25.61 -1.15 2.11
N SER A 113 -25.67 -0.14 2.98
CA SER A 113 -26.51 -0.12 4.18
C SER A 113 -27.99 0.12 3.89
N GLY A 114 -28.31 0.60 2.68
CA GLY A 114 -29.65 1.04 2.30
C GLY A 114 -30.03 2.44 2.82
N THR A 115 -29.17 3.09 3.61
CA THR A 115 -29.43 4.45 4.14
C THR A 115 -28.86 5.56 3.27
N GLY A 116 -27.82 5.28 2.46
CA GLY A 116 -27.13 6.28 1.66
C GLY A 116 -26.34 7.31 2.49
N ALA A 117 -26.09 7.01 3.77
CA ALA A 117 -25.49 7.93 4.74
C ALA A 117 -24.06 7.53 5.17
N LEU A 118 -23.44 6.52 4.54
CA LEU A 118 -22.06 6.12 4.86
C LEU A 118 -21.02 6.92 4.08
N LEU A 119 -21.40 7.45 2.92
CA LEU A 119 -20.56 8.26 2.04
C LEU A 119 -21.24 9.59 1.77
N ALA A 120 -20.48 10.69 1.82
CA ALA A 120 -20.97 12.02 1.48
C ALA A 120 -19.96 12.76 0.60
N PRO A 121 -20.41 13.59 -0.37
CA PRO A 121 -19.50 14.47 -1.08
C PRO A 121 -18.89 15.49 -0.12
N PRO A 122 -17.62 15.89 -0.29
CA PRO A 122 -17.04 17.02 0.43
C PRO A 122 -17.82 18.31 0.18
N LEU A 123 -17.80 19.20 1.18
CA LEU A 123 -18.39 20.53 1.08
C LEU A 123 -17.58 21.46 0.18
N ASP A 124 -16.25 21.28 0.16
CA ASP A 124 -15.31 22.03 -0.68
C ASP A 124 -13.97 21.29 -0.73
N TYR A 125 -13.03 21.78 -1.53
CA TYR A 125 -11.64 21.34 -1.58
C TYR A 125 -10.69 22.49 -1.20
N ALA A 126 -9.84 22.24 -0.21
CA ALA A 126 -8.75 23.14 0.17
C ALA A 126 -7.48 22.79 -0.61
N LEU A 127 -6.86 23.76 -1.27
CA LEU A 127 -5.58 23.55 -1.96
C LEU A 127 -4.47 23.35 -0.92
N VAL A 128 -3.81 22.20 -0.96
CA VAL A 128 -2.65 21.88 -0.11
C VAL A 128 -1.37 22.38 -0.75
N TRP A 129 -1.19 22.13 -2.05
CA TRP A 129 0.01 22.49 -2.79
C TRP A 129 -0.23 22.42 -4.31
N SER A 130 0.55 23.18 -5.07
CA SER A 130 0.59 23.12 -6.53
C SER A 130 2.02 23.18 -7.03
N SER A 131 2.35 22.39 -8.06
CA SER A 131 3.70 22.41 -8.66
C SER A 131 3.99 23.64 -9.52
N GLY A 132 2.99 24.48 -9.77
CA GLY A 132 3.05 25.65 -10.62
C GLY A 132 1.70 26.35 -10.61
N GLN A 133 1.61 27.46 -11.33
CA GLN A 133 0.37 28.23 -11.40
C GLN A 133 -0.51 27.85 -12.59
N ASP A 134 0.03 27.20 -13.61
CA ASP A 134 -0.62 26.98 -14.91
C ASP A 134 -1.13 25.55 -15.11
N ASP A 135 -2.00 25.35 -16.10
CA ASP A 135 -2.48 24.02 -16.48
C ASP A 135 -1.30 23.13 -16.91
N GLY A 136 -1.37 21.85 -16.54
CA GLY A 136 -0.27 20.91 -16.60
C GLY A 136 0.57 20.84 -15.31
N ALA A 137 0.42 21.81 -14.40
CA ALA A 137 0.90 21.65 -13.03
C ALA A 137 0.02 20.65 -12.25
N GLY A 138 0.60 20.01 -11.25
CA GLY A 138 -0.14 19.14 -10.33
C GLY A 138 -0.70 19.97 -9.18
N PHE A 139 -2.02 19.92 -8.98
CA PHE A 139 -2.72 20.59 -7.88
C PHE A 139 -3.26 19.54 -6.91
N PHE A 140 -2.93 19.68 -5.63
CA PHE A 140 -3.23 18.71 -4.59
C PHE A 140 -4.28 19.28 -3.64
N TRP A 141 -5.41 18.59 -3.56
CA TRP A 141 -6.60 19.08 -2.92
C TRP A 141 -7.00 18.19 -1.76
N LEU A 142 -7.20 18.80 -0.59
CA LEU A 142 -7.77 18.13 0.56
C LEU A 142 -9.29 18.34 0.58
N PRO A 143 -10.10 17.26 0.62
CA PRO A 143 -11.53 17.38 0.77
C PRO A 143 -11.89 17.96 2.15
N THR A 144 -12.85 18.89 2.18
CA THR A 144 -13.46 19.40 3.41
C THR A 144 -14.67 18.53 3.74
N PRO A 145 -14.59 17.61 4.71
CA PRO A 145 -15.69 16.70 5.00
C PRO A 145 -16.86 17.44 5.65
N PRO A 146 -18.11 17.03 5.40
CA PRO A 146 -19.26 17.46 6.20
C PRO A 146 -19.13 17.03 7.67
N ASP A 147 -19.89 17.66 8.55
CA ASP A 147 -19.95 17.29 9.97
C ASP A 147 -20.33 15.81 10.15
N GLY A 148 -19.56 15.10 10.99
CA GLY A 148 -19.73 13.66 11.21
C GLY A 148 -19.06 12.76 10.15
N TYR A 149 -18.33 13.33 9.18
CA TYR A 149 -17.55 12.60 8.19
C TYR A 149 -16.06 12.94 8.28
N LYS A 150 -15.22 12.11 7.65
CA LYS A 150 -13.78 12.33 7.50
C LYS A 150 -13.32 12.02 6.08
N ALA A 151 -12.28 12.71 5.64
CA ALA A 151 -11.59 12.39 4.40
C ALA A 151 -10.61 11.22 4.62
N VAL A 152 -10.52 10.31 3.64
CA VAL A 152 -9.65 9.13 3.67
C VAL A 152 -8.46 9.26 2.70
N GLY A 153 -8.54 10.21 1.77
CA GLY A 153 -7.45 10.55 0.87
C GLY A 153 -7.61 11.93 0.25
N VAL A 154 -6.65 12.29 -0.60
CA VAL A 154 -6.62 13.55 -1.34
C VAL A 154 -7.03 13.35 -2.79
N ALA A 155 -7.44 14.43 -3.46
CA ALA A 155 -7.64 14.48 -4.90
C ALA A 155 -6.49 15.26 -5.56
N VAL A 156 -6.16 14.91 -6.80
CA VAL A 156 -5.13 15.60 -7.60
C VAL A 156 -5.74 15.99 -8.93
N THR A 157 -5.47 17.20 -9.40
CA THR A 157 -5.87 17.67 -10.73
C THR A 157 -4.65 18.16 -11.51
N ALA A 158 -4.78 18.16 -12.84
CA ALA A 158 -3.80 18.73 -13.76
C ALA A 158 -4.20 20.14 -14.25
N THR A 159 -5.28 20.69 -13.68
CA THR A 159 -5.82 22.02 -13.98
C THR A 159 -6.06 22.77 -12.68
N LYS A 160 -6.11 24.11 -12.75
CA LYS A 160 -6.34 24.99 -11.59
C LYS A 160 -7.72 24.81 -10.97
N ASP A 161 -8.67 24.25 -11.72
CA ASP A 161 -10.04 24.05 -11.27
C ASP A 161 -10.09 23.10 -10.09
N LYS A 162 -10.96 23.44 -9.13
CA LYS A 162 -11.26 22.55 -8.01
C LYS A 162 -11.82 21.21 -8.54
N PRO A 163 -11.51 20.09 -7.86
CA PRO A 163 -12.16 18.83 -8.17
C PRO A 163 -13.68 18.95 -8.06
N GLN A 164 -14.40 18.18 -8.86
CA GLN A 164 -15.85 18.09 -8.74
C GLN A 164 -16.21 17.48 -7.38
N PRO A 165 -17.35 17.83 -6.75
CA PRO A 165 -17.75 17.27 -5.46
C PRO A 165 -17.83 15.74 -5.41
N GLY A 166 -17.96 15.06 -6.55
CA GLY A 166 -17.96 13.60 -6.65
C GLY A 166 -16.60 12.96 -6.99
N GLU A 167 -15.52 13.74 -7.12
CA GLU A 167 -14.19 13.20 -7.48
C GLU A 167 -13.67 12.23 -6.42
N VAL A 168 -13.85 12.59 -5.14
CA VAL A 168 -13.60 11.70 -4.00
C VAL A 168 -14.66 11.92 -2.92
N MET A 169 -15.09 10.85 -2.26
CA MET A 169 -16.12 10.90 -1.22
C MET A 169 -15.50 10.91 0.19
N CYS A 170 -16.16 11.57 1.12
CA CYS A 170 -15.89 11.49 2.55
C CYS A 170 -16.66 10.34 3.19
N VAL A 171 -16.11 9.78 4.27
CA VAL A 171 -16.62 8.59 4.95
C VAL A 171 -17.16 8.95 6.32
N ARG A 172 -18.30 8.38 6.71
CA ARG A 172 -18.89 8.62 8.03
C ARG A 172 -17.90 8.25 9.13
N ALA A 173 -17.77 9.10 10.14
CA ALA A 173 -16.66 9.05 11.09
C ALA A 173 -16.55 7.73 11.88
N ASP A 174 -17.66 7.04 12.14
CA ASP A 174 -17.69 5.73 12.80
C ASP A 174 -17.12 4.59 11.94
N PHE A 175 -17.06 4.74 10.61
CA PHE A 175 -16.37 3.85 9.67
C PHE A 175 -14.92 4.26 9.40
N THR A 176 -14.36 5.11 10.26
CA THR A 176 -12.96 5.52 10.17
C THR A 176 -12.18 5.20 11.43
N ASP A 177 -10.87 5.07 11.28
CA ASP A 177 -9.91 4.80 12.35
C ASP A 177 -8.69 5.71 12.19
N ALA A 178 -7.83 5.75 13.21
CA ALA A 178 -6.59 6.51 13.17
C ALA A 178 -5.66 5.98 12.07
N CYS A 179 -5.13 6.90 11.25
CA CYS A 179 -4.02 6.62 10.33
C CYS A 179 -2.69 7.12 10.90
N GLU A 180 -1.62 6.55 10.39
CA GLU A 180 -0.28 7.13 10.44
C GLU A 180 0.32 7.19 9.03
N ALA A 181 1.36 8.02 8.89
CA ALA A 181 2.13 8.10 7.66
C ALA A 181 3.03 6.86 7.50
N GLU A 182 3.07 6.30 6.30
CA GLU A 182 3.94 5.19 5.92
C GLU A 182 5.24 5.71 5.27
N GLU A 183 5.55 5.24 4.06
CA GLU A 183 6.78 5.55 3.34
C GLU A 183 6.56 6.81 2.51
N SER A 184 7.57 7.69 2.51
CA SER A 184 7.56 8.89 1.68
C SER A 184 7.58 8.50 0.21
N VAL A 185 6.57 8.96 -0.53
CA VAL A 185 6.46 8.76 -1.97
C VAL A 185 7.29 9.83 -2.69
N TRP A 186 7.13 11.09 -2.28
CA TRP A 186 7.81 12.23 -2.88
C TRP A 186 7.75 13.46 -1.97
N GLY A 187 8.66 14.41 -2.14
CA GLY A 187 8.61 15.70 -1.48
C GLY A 187 9.38 16.78 -2.25
N SER A 188 9.06 18.04 -1.96
CA SER A 188 9.75 19.22 -2.49
C SER A 188 10.33 20.03 -1.34
N ASP A 189 11.66 20.09 -1.27
CA ASP A 189 12.38 20.85 -0.23
C ASP A 189 12.12 22.36 -0.33
N LYS A 190 11.83 22.87 -1.54
CA LYS A 190 11.62 24.30 -1.79
C LYS A 190 10.39 24.85 -1.08
N ASP A 191 9.33 24.04 -1.01
CA ASP A 191 8.01 24.48 -0.54
C ASP A 191 7.52 23.68 0.69
N GLY A 192 8.37 22.79 1.22
CA GLY A 192 8.05 21.89 2.33
C GLY A 192 6.92 20.91 2.00
N PHE A 193 6.69 20.61 0.72
CA PHE A 193 5.67 19.67 0.32
C PHE A 193 6.12 18.23 0.56
N SER A 194 5.21 17.38 1.03
CA SER A 194 5.43 15.94 1.14
C SER A 194 4.16 15.16 0.76
N ALA A 195 4.36 14.11 -0.01
CA ALA A 195 3.39 13.07 -0.31
C ALA A 195 3.86 11.76 0.34
N THR A 196 3.04 11.18 1.21
CA THR A 196 3.41 9.99 2.00
C THR A 196 2.25 9.02 2.01
N GLY A 197 2.51 7.72 1.87
CA GLY A 197 1.46 6.70 1.97
C GLY A 197 0.72 6.77 3.30
N LEU A 198 -0.56 6.38 3.32
CA LEU A 198 -1.37 6.29 4.53
C LEU A 198 -1.69 4.86 4.89
N ARG A 199 -1.53 4.54 6.18
CA ARG A 199 -1.88 3.22 6.71
C ARG A 199 -2.52 3.29 8.10
N PRO A 200 -3.26 2.26 8.52
CA PRO A 200 -3.81 2.20 9.88
C PRO A 200 -2.74 2.29 10.96
N ALA A 201 -2.99 3.11 11.98
CA ALA A 201 -2.11 3.26 13.14
C ALA A 201 -2.08 2.00 14.02
N VAL A 202 -3.25 1.40 14.25
CA VAL A 202 -3.38 0.12 14.96
C VAL A 202 -3.39 -1.02 13.95
N ARG A 203 -2.50 -2.01 14.14
CA ARG A 203 -2.34 -3.18 13.27
C ARG A 203 -2.24 -4.46 14.10
N GLY A 204 -2.68 -5.57 13.54
CA GLY A 204 -2.71 -6.88 14.19
C GLY A 204 -3.88 -7.71 13.67
N ILE A 205 -3.95 -8.97 14.08
CA ILE A 205 -5.01 -9.90 13.62
C ILE A 205 -6.42 -9.46 14.07
N ASP A 206 -6.51 -8.72 15.19
CA ASP A 206 -7.77 -8.20 15.73
C ASP A 206 -8.03 -6.73 15.36
N ALA A 207 -7.06 -6.07 14.71
CA ALA A 207 -7.18 -4.68 14.33
C ALA A 207 -8.26 -4.49 13.26
N ARG A 208 -8.96 -3.36 13.35
CA ARG A 208 -10.10 -3.06 12.48
C ARG A 208 -9.77 -2.07 11.37
N GLY A 209 -8.62 -1.40 11.44
CA GLY A 209 -8.20 -0.46 10.41
C GLY A 209 -7.94 -1.15 9.08
N VAL A 210 -8.41 -0.53 7.99
CA VAL A 210 -8.31 -1.04 6.62
C VAL A 210 -7.45 -0.08 5.79
N HIS A 211 -6.41 -0.63 5.18
CA HIS A 211 -5.51 0.13 4.32
C HIS A 211 -6.21 0.49 3.00
N THR A 212 -6.40 1.79 2.77
CA THR A 212 -7.14 2.27 1.59
C THR A 212 -6.25 2.44 0.36
N GLY A 213 -4.93 2.53 0.54
CA GLY A 213 -3.98 2.75 -0.56
C GLY A 213 -3.87 4.22 -1.02
N THR A 214 -4.45 5.14 -0.25
CA THR A 214 -4.37 6.58 -0.49
C THR A 214 -3.09 7.17 0.12
N PHE A 215 -2.84 8.45 -0.12
CA PHE A 215 -1.70 9.16 0.42
C PHE A 215 -2.11 10.47 1.11
N LEU A 216 -1.25 10.93 2.01
CA LEU A 216 -1.31 12.22 2.67
C LEU A 216 -0.47 13.23 1.88
N ALA A 217 -1.07 14.38 1.59
CA ALA A 217 -0.38 15.56 1.10
C ALA A 217 -0.24 16.57 2.25
N ARG A 218 0.97 17.09 2.48
CA ARG A 218 1.24 18.14 3.47
C ARG A 218 2.15 19.20 2.86
N SER A 219 1.93 20.46 3.21
CA SER A 219 2.82 21.58 2.89
C SER A 219 2.94 22.50 4.11
N ASN A 220 3.97 23.34 4.14
CA ASN A 220 4.16 24.33 5.21
C ASN A 220 3.11 25.45 5.17
N ALA A 221 2.50 25.70 4.00
CA ALA A 221 1.54 26.78 3.79
C ALA A 221 0.10 26.39 4.15
N ALA A 222 -0.22 25.10 4.23
CA ALA A 222 -1.56 24.63 4.57
C ALA A 222 -1.77 24.61 6.09
N PRO A 223 -2.89 25.15 6.62
CA PRO A 223 -3.15 25.16 8.05
C PRO A 223 -3.25 23.74 8.61
N ALA A 224 -2.68 23.53 9.81
CA ALA A 224 -2.67 22.26 10.54
C ALA A 224 -4.07 21.72 10.91
N SER A 225 -5.13 22.51 10.70
CA SER A 225 -6.54 22.18 10.95
C SER A 225 -7.23 21.40 9.82
N ALA A 226 -6.48 21.00 8.80
CA ALA A 226 -6.79 19.89 7.92
C ALA A 226 -6.89 18.58 8.74
N SER A 227 -8.02 18.38 9.41
CA SER A 227 -8.32 17.23 10.27
C SER A 227 -7.79 15.95 9.64
N ALA A 228 -6.89 15.30 10.37
CA ALA A 228 -6.07 14.17 9.93
C ALA A 228 -6.89 13.21 9.05
N LEU A 229 -6.39 12.98 7.82
CA LEU A 229 -6.91 11.92 6.97
C LEU A 229 -7.03 10.64 7.81
N ALA A 230 -8.18 10.00 7.69
CA ALA A 230 -8.51 8.83 8.48
C ALA A 230 -8.40 7.57 7.61
N CYS A 231 -8.23 6.44 8.27
CA CYS A 231 -8.16 5.15 7.61
C CYS A 231 -9.56 4.55 7.67
N LEU A 232 -9.91 3.69 6.73
CA LEU A 232 -11.17 2.96 6.83
C LEU A 232 -11.17 2.05 8.06
N LYS A 233 -12.35 1.78 8.60
CA LYS A 233 -12.56 0.86 9.71
C LYS A 233 -13.56 -0.21 9.33
N ASN A 234 -13.22 -1.47 9.63
CA ASN A 234 -14.12 -2.59 9.49
C ASN A 234 -15.03 -2.71 10.72
N ASN A 235 -16.28 -2.28 10.58
CA ASN A 235 -17.32 -2.38 11.60
C ASN A 235 -18.16 -3.66 11.50
N SER A 236 -17.87 -4.54 10.53
CA SER A 236 -18.59 -5.81 10.40
C SER A 236 -18.40 -6.67 11.65
N ALA A 237 -19.49 -7.27 12.13
CA ALA A 237 -19.44 -8.28 13.18
C ALA A 237 -18.58 -9.49 12.75
N ALA A 238 -18.56 -9.78 11.44
CA ALA A 238 -17.76 -10.82 10.81
C ALA A 238 -16.51 -10.24 10.10
N TYR A 239 -15.81 -9.29 10.72
CA TYR A 239 -14.64 -8.61 10.15
C TYR A 239 -13.51 -9.56 9.67
N THR A 240 -13.40 -10.76 10.23
CA THR A 240 -12.44 -11.80 9.83
C THR A 240 -12.94 -12.70 8.70
N SER A 241 -14.20 -12.59 8.27
CA SER A 241 -14.79 -13.48 7.26
C SER A 241 -14.08 -13.45 5.91
N CYS A 242 -13.37 -12.38 5.58
CA CYS A 242 -12.57 -12.25 4.36
C CYS A 242 -11.13 -12.76 4.49
N MET A 243 -10.71 -13.22 5.67
CA MET A 243 -9.42 -13.88 5.86
C MET A 243 -9.47 -15.31 5.29
N PRO A 244 -8.36 -15.83 4.75
CA PRO A 244 -8.32 -17.22 4.27
C PRO A 244 -8.49 -18.21 5.42
N ASP A 245 -9.23 -19.29 5.18
CA ASP A 245 -9.22 -20.46 6.06
C ASP A 245 -7.95 -21.31 5.86
N LEU A 246 -7.78 -22.38 6.65
CA LEU A 246 -6.56 -23.19 6.61
C LEU A 246 -6.31 -23.86 5.24
N PRO A 247 -7.30 -24.50 4.58
CA PRO A 247 -7.15 -24.98 3.20
C PRO A 247 -6.73 -23.89 2.21
N GLN A 248 -7.35 -22.71 2.28
CA GLN A 248 -7.01 -21.58 1.40
C GLN A 248 -5.61 -21.05 1.67
N LEU A 249 -5.22 -20.92 2.95
CA LEU A 249 -3.88 -20.52 3.34
C LEU A 249 -2.83 -21.51 2.81
N ASN A 250 -3.07 -22.82 2.95
CA ASN A 250 -2.16 -23.83 2.41
C ASN A 250 -2.03 -23.74 0.88
N ALA A 251 -3.12 -23.43 0.18
CA ALA A 251 -3.07 -23.21 -1.27
C ALA A 251 -2.27 -21.95 -1.65
N VAL A 252 -2.43 -20.84 -0.91
CA VAL A 252 -1.62 -19.62 -1.08
C VAL A 252 -0.14 -19.92 -0.86
N LEU A 253 0.18 -20.65 0.21
CA LEU A 253 1.55 -21.05 0.52
C LEU A 253 2.13 -21.96 -0.57
N ALA A 254 1.40 -22.97 -1.03
CA ALA A 254 1.87 -23.86 -2.09
C ALA A 254 2.15 -23.11 -3.41
N ALA A 255 1.34 -22.10 -3.74
CA ALA A 255 1.47 -21.36 -4.98
C ALA A 255 2.60 -20.32 -4.97
N TYR A 256 2.81 -19.64 -3.83
CA TYR A 256 3.66 -18.45 -3.77
C TYR A 256 4.83 -18.55 -2.80
N SER A 257 4.92 -19.59 -1.96
CA SER A 257 6.06 -19.71 -1.05
C SER A 257 7.35 -19.96 -1.83
N PRO A 258 8.45 -19.30 -1.44
CA PRO A 258 9.75 -19.61 -2.00
C PRO A 258 10.12 -21.06 -1.66
N HIS A 259 10.57 -21.79 -2.67
CA HIS A 259 11.10 -23.14 -2.48
C HIS A 259 12.60 -23.03 -2.21
N VAL A 260 13.04 -23.53 -1.06
CA VAL A 260 14.45 -23.58 -0.68
C VAL A 260 14.93 -25.02 -0.81
N TYR A 261 15.88 -25.25 -1.71
CA TYR A 261 16.54 -26.55 -1.88
C TYR A 261 17.86 -26.54 -1.11
N LEU A 262 18.00 -27.47 -0.16
CA LEU A 262 19.22 -27.64 0.63
C LEU A 262 20.05 -28.75 0.03
N HIS A 263 21.37 -28.54 -0.07
CA HIS A 263 22.23 -29.59 -0.60
C HIS A 263 22.32 -30.73 0.41
N PRO A 264 22.34 -32.02 0.01
CA PRO A 264 22.41 -33.13 0.97
C PRO A 264 23.65 -33.09 1.88
N SER A 265 24.73 -32.48 1.40
CA SER A 265 25.95 -32.27 2.17
C SER A 265 25.97 -30.96 2.97
N ASP A 266 24.87 -30.19 3.01
CA ASP A 266 24.83 -29.00 3.83
C ASP A 266 25.01 -29.40 5.30
N PRO A 267 26.01 -28.83 5.99
CA PRO A 267 26.25 -29.13 7.39
C PRO A 267 25.20 -28.50 8.33
N TYR A 268 24.38 -27.57 7.81
CA TYR A 268 23.41 -26.79 8.58
C TYR A 268 22.04 -26.80 7.89
N LEU A 269 20.98 -27.04 8.67
CA LEU A 269 19.59 -26.94 8.22
C LEU A 269 18.94 -25.68 8.83
N PRO A 270 17.87 -25.13 8.21
CA PRO A 270 17.09 -24.06 8.81
C PRO A 270 16.55 -24.47 10.18
N SER A 271 16.67 -23.59 11.16
CA SER A 271 16.01 -23.77 12.46
C SER A 271 14.49 -23.65 12.31
N SER A 272 13.73 -24.34 13.18
CA SER A 272 12.29 -24.10 13.26
C SER A 272 12.00 -22.68 13.74
N VAL A 273 10.83 -22.15 13.38
CA VAL A 273 10.37 -20.83 13.84
C VAL A 273 10.34 -20.76 15.37
N THR A 274 9.85 -21.83 16.02
CA THR A 274 9.83 -21.96 17.48
C THR A 274 11.24 -21.88 18.07
N TRP A 275 12.18 -22.68 17.55
CA TRP A 275 13.57 -22.65 18.03
C TRP A 275 14.18 -21.25 17.86
N PHE A 276 13.91 -20.59 16.73
CA PHE A 276 14.42 -19.24 16.47
C PHE A 276 13.95 -18.22 17.52
N PHE A 277 12.66 -18.23 17.89
CA PHE A 277 12.13 -17.30 18.90
C PHE A 277 12.52 -17.68 20.33
N GLU A 278 12.57 -18.97 20.67
CA GLU A 278 12.99 -19.46 21.99
C GLU A 278 14.47 -19.17 22.28
N ASN A 279 15.32 -19.12 21.24
CA ASN A 279 16.76 -18.94 21.39
C ASN A 279 17.22 -17.48 21.19
N GLY A 280 16.31 -16.51 21.30
CA GLY A 280 16.63 -15.09 21.36
C GLY A 280 16.82 -14.45 19.99
N ALA A 281 15.72 -14.21 19.29
CA ALA A 281 15.71 -13.39 18.10
C ALA A 281 15.91 -11.90 18.44
N LEU A 282 16.69 -11.20 17.61
CA LEU A 282 17.01 -9.78 17.79
C LEU A 282 16.43 -8.97 16.62
N LEU A 283 15.65 -7.94 16.92
CA LEU A 283 15.11 -6.98 15.96
C LEU A 283 16.07 -5.81 15.79
N TYR A 284 16.58 -5.63 14.57
CA TYR A 284 17.41 -4.49 14.19
C TYR A 284 16.57 -3.45 13.46
N GLN A 285 16.66 -2.20 13.89
CA GLN A 285 16.03 -1.07 13.20
C GLN A 285 17.10 -0.27 12.45
N LYS A 286 16.81 0.11 11.20
CA LYS A 286 17.73 0.91 10.39
C LYS A 286 18.05 2.23 11.11
N GLY A 287 19.34 2.50 11.34
CA GLY A 287 19.80 3.70 12.07
C GLY A 287 19.85 3.54 13.59
N ASN A 288 19.45 2.39 14.15
CA ASN A 288 19.61 2.08 15.58
C ASN A 288 20.64 0.94 15.74
N PRO A 289 21.78 1.19 16.41
CA PRO A 289 22.80 0.16 16.62
C PRO A 289 22.42 -0.87 17.68
N THR A 290 21.41 -0.60 18.52
CA THR A 290 21.01 -1.46 19.62
C THR A 290 19.79 -2.31 19.20
N PRO A 291 19.94 -3.64 19.07
CA PRO A 291 18.82 -4.49 18.73
C PRO A 291 17.86 -4.67 19.91
N THR A 292 16.57 -4.88 19.61
CA THR A 292 15.56 -5.20 20.62
C THR A 292 15.25 -6.70 20.61
N PRO A 293 15.26 -7.40 21.76
CA PRO A 293 14.84 -8.80 21.80
C PRO A 293 13.40 -8.98 21.34
N VAL A 294 13.16 -9.99 20.52
CA VAL A 294 11.80 -10.45 20.17
C VAL A 294 11.35 -11.44 21.23
N ALA A 295 10.09 -11.37 21.64
CA ALA A 295 9.54 -12.30 22.61
C ALA A 295 9.53 -13.74 22.06
N ALA A 296 9.63 -14.73 22.94
CA ALA A 296 9.65 -16.15 22.55
C ALA A 296 8.35 -16.61 21.85
N ASP A 297 7.24 -15.89 22.06
CA ASP A 297 5.97 -16.10 21.37
C ASP A 297 5.89 -15.40 19.99
N GLY A 298 7.00 -14.82 19.53
CA GLY A 298 7.10 -14.13 18.24
C GLY A 298 6.51 -12.73 18.22
N ARG A 299 6.09 -12.17 19.37
CA ARG A 299 5.57 -10.79 19.43
C ARG A 299 6.69 -9.77 19.27
N PHE A 300 6.49 -8.84 18.35
CA PHE A 300 7.39 -7.69 18.14
C PHE A 300 7.00 -6.51 19.05
N PRO A 301 7.96 -5.68 19.48
CA PRO A 301 7.67 -4.41 20.15
C PRO A 301 6.84 -3.49 19.23
N HIS A 302 5.93 -2.69 19.81
CA HIS A 302 4.88 -1.89 19.13
C HIS A 302 5.31 -0.92 18.01
N THR A 303 6.61 -0.80 17.71
CA THR A 303 7.14 0.06 16.64
C THR A 303 7.86 -0.79 15.61
N THR A 304 7.21 -1.13 14.51
CA THR A 304 7.93 -1.67 13.35
C THR A 304 7.30 -1.19 12.04
N GLN A 305 7.98 -0.24 11.39
CA GLN A 305 8.00 -0.08 9.94
C GLN A 305 9.05 -1.04 9.37
N LEU A 306 8.72 -1.68 8.24
CA LEU A 306 9.54 -2.57 7.42
C LEU A 306 10.56 -3.46 8.18
N ILE A 307 10.17 -4.72 8.39
CA ILE A 307 11.07 -5.73 8.96
C ILE A 307 12.09 -6.14 7.89
N HIS A 308 13.36 -5.79 8.08
CA HIS A 308 14.48 -6.51 7.49
C HIS A 308 14.93 -7.55 8.53
N LEU A 309 14.40 -8.77 8.43
CA LEU A 309 14.92 -9.91 9.18
C LEU A 309 16.29 -10.26 8.58
N HIS A 310 17.35 -9.71 9.15
CA HIS A 310 18.67 -10.29 8.97
C HIS A 310 18.67 -11.63 9.69
N THR A 311 18.47 -12.71 8.95
CA THR A 311 18.78 -14.05 9.42
C THR A 311 20.30 -14.13 9.61
N LYS A 312 20.77 -13.90 10.83
CA LYS A 312 22.04 -14.51 11.23
C LYS A 312 21.73 -15.99 11.38
N THR A 313 22.09 -16.79 10.38
CA THR A 313 21.98 -18.24 10.45
C THR A 313 22.79 -18.71 11.66
N ILE A 314 22.13 -18.91 12.80
CA ILE A 314 22.76 -19.54 13.96
C ILE A 314 22.69 -21.03 13.70
N ARG A 315 23.87 -21.55 13.39
CA ARG A 315 24.16 -22.89 12.91
C ARG A 315 23.93 -23.90 14.03
N SER A 316 22.95 -24.79 13.87
CA SER A 316 22.86 -26.00 14.68
C SER A 316 23.56 -27.16 13.95
N PRO A 317 24.59 -27.81 14.54
CA PRO A 317 25.14 -29.03 13.98
C PRO A 317 24.12 -30.17 14.11
N LYS A 318 24.11 -31.07 13.11
CA LYS A 318 23.27 -32.28 13.10
C LYS A 318 23.34 -33.02 14.44
N THR A 319 22.30 -32.91 15.26
CA THR A 319 22.09 -33.83 16.38
C THR A 319 21.18 -34.95 15.87
N LEU A 320 21.81 -36.05 15.45
CA LEU A 320 21.13 -37.31 15.19
C LEU A 320 20.50 -37.81 16.48
N THR A 321 19.23 -37.50 16.70
CA THR A 321 18.37 -38.28 17.59
C THR A 321 17.31 -38.93 16.72
N GLY A 322 17.52 -40.22 16.46
CA GLY A 322 16.74 -40.99 15.52
C GLY A 322 15.33 -41.26 16.01
N LEU A 323 14.38 -41.09 15.11
CA LEU A 323 13.14 -41.86 15.08
C LEU A 323 13.16 -42.67 13.79
N LYS A 324 13.51 -43.95 13.91
CA LYS A 324 13.36 -44.95 12.84
C LYS A 324 11.88 -45.06 12.51
N GLN A 325 11.49 -44.80 11.26
CA GLN A 325 10.30 -45.42 10.68
C GLN A 325 10.70 -46.74 9.99
N PRO A 326 9.95 -47.83 10.19
CA PRO A 326 10.25 -49.11 9.57
C PRO A 326 9.96 -49.07 8.08
N THR A 327 10.94 -49.49 7.30
CA THR A 327 10.82 -49.86 5.91
C THR A 327 9.92 -51.08 5.78
N THR A 328 8.94 -51.02 4.87
CA THR A 328 8.45 -52.20 4.16
C THR A 328 8.10 -51.81 2.72
N LEU A 329 8.95 -52.34 1.83
CA LEU A 329 8.83 -52.63 0.40
C LEU A 329 8.26 -51.58 -0.54
#